data_AF-Q5VLH5-F1
#
_entry.id   AF-Q5VLH5-F1
#
_cell.length_a   1.000
_cell.length_b   1.000
_cell.length_c   1.000
_cell.angle_alpha   90.00
_cell.angle_beta   90.00
_cell.angle_gamma   90.00
#
_symmetry.space_group_name_H-M   'P 1'
#
loop_
_entity.id
_entity.type
_entity.pdbx_description
1 polymer ?
#
loop_
_entity_poly.entity_id
_entity_poly.type
_entity_poly.pdbx_seq_one_letter_code
_entity_poly.pdbx_strand_id
1 'polypeptide(L)'
;MSADSARALQLLKLMSALPAPRDAAKLAELTRIAAKMEGDYGAGSYCVGEGEQRRCRQLGELEQVLASSRDYNEQLDAWQGWHSTARPMRKDYQRFVELANEGARGFGFADVGVLWRSGYDMPPAQLASETDRLWEQVKPLYVQLQCYARGKLDTQYGKDKGEVPGGLLPAHLMGNMWQQDWSNLWDLLQPYPGAGDLDITSALEKQYQGNLTAVLARNTGGVGGATARFNAEHEAQLRTAKQMTERAQEFYTSLGMPKLPDTYWQRSQFIKPLDRDVVCHASAWDMNMGGEANQNIGADVRTKMCIQPTEEDFTTIYHELGHLYYDLAYKPLPPLFQNGANDGFHEAIGDTIVLAMTPKYLQSIGMVGEQRTGREALINWQMRMALSKVAFLPFGLMIDRWRWGVFDGSITPEHYNQAWWELKAKYQGVAPVSARGEDFFDPGAKYHVPGNTPYTRYFLAHILQFQFYKSLCQAAGHQGPLYECSFYRNKDAGQKFWSMLQRGSSQPWQTTLKELTGNDKLDAGPMLEYFAPMSEWLKQQNQGQMCGWQAAAAAPASTTTAPAAPR
;
A
#
# COMPACT_ATOMS: atom_id res chain seq x y z
N MET A 1 3.12 18.95 -35.05
CA MET A 1 3.02 18.89 -33.57
C MET A 1 4.36 18.43 -33.04
N SER A 2 4.97 19.12 -32.07
CA SER A 2 6.23 18.66 -31.44
C SER A 2 5.98 17.42 -30.57
N ALA A 3 7.05 16.70 -30.20
CA ALA A 3 6.95 15.56 -29.28
C ALA A 3 6.34 15.99 -27.93
N ASP A 4 6.77 17.13 -27.38
CA ASP A 4 6.24 17.68 -26.13
C ASP A 4 4.74 18.00 -26.23
N SER A 5 4.30 18.60 -27.35
CA SER A 5 2.87 18.85 -27.57
C SER A 5 2.07 17.56 -27.71
N ALA A 6 2.63 16.54 -28.36
CA ALA A 6 2.00 15.23 -28.49
C ALA A 6 1.81 14.57 -27.11
N ARG A 7 2.86 14.59 -26.28
CA ARG A 7 2.84 14.04 -24.94
C ARG A 7 1.90 14.81 -24.01
N ALA A 8 1.92 16.14 -24.05
CA ALA A 8 1.00 16.97 -23.27
C ALA A 8 -0.47 16.65 -23.61
N LEU A 9 -0.82 16.51 -24.89
CA LEU A 9 -2.17 16.12 -25.31
C LEU A 9 -2.52 14.67 -24.90
N GLN A 10 -1.55 13.76 -24.91
CA GLN A 10 -1.75 12.40 -24.43
C GLN A 10 -2.03 12.40 -22.92
N LEU A 11 -1.20 13.08 -22.12
CA LEU A 11 -1.37 13.15 -20.67
C LEU A 11 -2.71 13.79 -20.30
N LEU A 12 -3.13 14.86 -20.98
CA LEU A 12 -4.47 15.45 -20.80
C LEU A 12 -5.61 14.44 -20.94
N LYS A 13 -5.49 13.44 -21.84
CA LYS A 13 -6.50 12.37 -21.98
C LYS A 13 -6.42 11.33 -20.87
N LEU A 14 -5.25 11.14 -20.27
CA LEU A 14 -4.95 10.11 -19.26
C LEU A 14 -5.10 10.61 -17.82
N MET A 15 -5.24 11.93 -17.61
CA MET A 15 -5.28 12.55 -16.29
C MET A 15 -6.45 12.10 -15.39
N SER A 16 -7.55 11.58 -15.96
CA SER A 16 -8.69 11.13 -15.16
C SER A 16 -8.72 9.60 -15.03
N ALA A 17 -8.64 9.12 -13.78
CA ALA A 17 -8.94 7.73 -13.46
C ALA A 17 -10.45 7.41 -13.59
N LEU A 18 -11.31 8.43 -13.62
CA LEU A 18 -12.76 8.29 -13.78
C LEU A 18 -13.23 9.06 -15.02
N PRO A 19 -13.15 8.46 -16.23
CA PRO A 19 -13.59 9.13 -17.44
C PRO A 19 -15.11 9.31 -17.42
N ALA A 20 -15.55 10.55 -17.65
CA ALA A 20 -16.93 10.97 -17.55
C ALA A 20 -17.67 10.87 -18.90
N PRO A 21 -18.94 10.41 -18.93
CA PRO A 21 -19.83 10.57 -20.07
C PRO A 21 -19.98 12.04 -20.48
N ARG A 22 -20.21 12.30 -21.78
CA ARG A 22 -20.50 13.64 -22.28
C ARG A 22 -21.91 14.14 -21.93
N ASP A 23 -22.84 13.21 -21.74
CA ASP A 23 -24.21 13.53 -21.31
C ASP A 23 -24.21 14.02 -19.86
N ALA A 24 -24.78 15.20 -19.63
CA ALA A 24 -24.71 15.87 -18.33
C ALA A 24 -25.49 15.12 -17.22
N ALA A 25 -26.60 14.45 -17.58
CA ALA A 25 -27.38 13.68 -16.62
C ALA A 25 -26.64 12.41 -16.18
N LYS A 26 -26.02 11.71 -17.13
CA LYS A 26 -25.15 10.55 -16.87
C LYS A 26 -23.89 10.92 -16.10
N LEU A 27 -23.28 12.08 -16.39
CA LEU A 27 -22.18 12.62 -15.59
C LEU A 27 -22.61 12.83 -14.14
N ALA A 28 -23.74 13.51 -13.93
CA ALA A 28 -24.27 13.75 -12.58
C ALA A 28 -24.67 12.45 -11.86
N GLU A 29 -25.11 11.43 -12.59
CA GLU A 29 -25.32 10.08 -12.06
C GLU A 29 -24.01 9.41 -11.64
N LEU A 30 -22.99 9.42 -12.51
CA LEU A 30 -21.68 8.84 -12.23
C LEU A 30 -21.04 9.46 -10.98
N THR A 31 -21.05 10.79 -10.88
CA THR A 31 -20.49 11.50 -9.72
C THR A 31 -21.23 11.16 -8.43
N ARG A 32 -22.57 11.06 -8.46
CA ARG A 32 -23.36 10.65 -7.28
C ARG A 32 -23.07 9.21 -6.87
N ILE A 33 -22.97 8.29 -7.82
CA ILE A 33 -22.67 6.89 -7.55
C ILE A 33 -21.26 6.73 -6.96
N ALA A 34 -20.26 7.39 -7.54
CA ALA A 34 -18.88 7.36 -7.03
C ALA A 34 -18.82 7.89 -5.59
N ALA A 35 -19.38 9.07 -5.33
CA ALA A 35 -19.43 9.65 -3.99
C ALA A 35 -20.21 8.78 -3.00
N LYS A 36 -21.31 8.16 -3.43
CA LYS A 36 -22.10 7.24 -2.61
C LYS A 36 -21.29 6.00 -2.23
N MET A 37 -20.63 5.33 -3.17
CA MET A 37 -19.84 4.14 -2.86
C MET A 37 -18.66 4.44 -1.93
N GLU A 38 -17.98 5.58 -2.12
CA GLU A 38 -16.92 6.03 -1.21
C GLU A 38 -17.47 6.30 0.20
N GLY A 39 -18.62 6.98 0.29
CA GLY A 39 -19.32 7.24 1.55
C GLY A 39 -19.82 5.97 2.24
N ASP A 40 -20.41 5.02 1.49
CA ASP A 40 -20.89 3.74 2.00
C ASP A 40 -19.73 2.90 2.56
N TYR A 41 -18.57 2.90 1.89
CA TYR A 41 -17.37 2.27 2.40
C TYR A 41 -16.91 2.93 3.70
N GLY A 42 -16.77 4.27 3.72
CA GLY A 42 -16.28 5.01 4.88
C GLY A 42 -17.21 4.92 6.11
N ALA A 43 -18.52 4.80 5.89
CA ALA A 43 -19.54 4.67 6.94
C ALA A 43 -19.85 3.20 7.32
N GLY A 44 -19.21 2.24 6.66
CA GLY A 44 -19.46 0.81 6.86
C GLY A 44 -19.27 0.38 8.32
N SER A 45 -20.26 -0.34 8.86
CA SER A 45 -20.18 -0.92 10.19
C SER A 45 -20.85 -2.30 10.23
N TYR A 46 -20.27 -3.20 11.03
CA TYR A 46 -20.82 -4.53 11.29
C TYR A 46 -21.36 -4.60 12.71
N CYS A 47 -22.64 -4.93 12.85
CA CYS A 47 -23.32 -4.98 14.14
C CYS A 47 -23.73 -6.40 14.51
N VAL A 48 -23.50 -6.76 15.78
CA VAL A 48 -23.96 -8.02 16.38
C VAL A 48 -24.87 -7.73 17.57
N GLY A 49 -25.82 -8.64 17.83
CA GLY A 49 -26.83 -8.48 18.88
C GLY A 49 -28.00 -7.55 18.48
N GLU A 50 -29.00 -7.47 19.35
CA GLU A 50 -30.23 -6.69 19.14
C GLU A 50 -30.50 -5.75 20.33
N GLY A 51 -31.31 -4.71 20.11
CA GLY A 51 -31.73 -3.77 21.15
C GLY A 51 -30.54 -3.13 21.88
N GLU A 52 -30.58 -3.17 23.22
CA GLU A 52 -29.53 -2.64 24.10
C GLU A 52 -28.20 -3.41 24.01
N GLN A 53 -28.20 -4.64 23.49
CA GLN A 53 -26.99 -5.46 23.32
C GLN A 53 -26.34 -5.29 21.94
N ARG A 54 -26.88 -4.41 21.10
CA ARG A 54 -26.35 -4.14 19.76
C ARG A 54 -24.99 -3.48 19.87
N ARG A 55 -23.95 -4.17 19.38
CA ARG A 55 -22.58 -3.67 19.30
C ARG A 55 -22.16 -3.58 17.85
N CYS A 56 -21.82 -2.38 17.41
CA CYS A 56 -21.35 -2.13 16.05
C CYS A 56 -19.86 -1.81 16.07
N ARG A 57 -19.12 -2.42 15.13
CA ARG A 57 -17.70 -2.18 14.92
C ARG A 57 -17.46 -1.63 13.52
N GLN A 58 -16.63 -0.60 13.41
CA GLN A 58 -16.15 -0.08 12.13
C GLN A 58 -14.89 -0.82 11.65
N LEU A 59 -14.45 -0.57 10.42
CA LEU A 59 -13.31 -1.23 9.80
C LEU A 59 -12.08 -1.30 10.71
N GLY A 60 -11.66 -0.19 11.32
CA GLY A 60 -10.45 -0.16 12.16
C GLY A 60 -10.53 -1.09 13.38
N GLU A 61 -11.71 -1.20 14.02
CA GLU A 61 -11.92 -2.13 15.13
C GLU A 61 -11.89 -3.59 14.66
N LEU A 62 -12.40 -3.87 13.46
CA LEU A 62 -12.37 -5.21 12.86
C LEU A 62 -10.96 -5.58 12.39
N GLU A 63 -10.20 -4.63 11.85
CA GLU A 63 -8.79 -4.80 11.49
C GLU A 63 -7.94 -5.10 12.72
N GLN A 64 -8.20 -4.43 13.85
CA GLN A 64 -7.51 -4.71 15.10
C GLN A 64 -7.70 -6.17 15.57
N VAL A 65 -8.91 -6.73 15.38
CA VAL A 65 -9.17 -8.16 15.67
C VAL A 65 -8.28 -9.04 14.81
N LEU A 66 -8.22 -8.79 13.49
CA LEU A 66 -7.37 -9.59 12.59
C LEU A 66 -5.87 -9.40 12.88
N ALA A 67 -5.46 -8.20 13.27
CA ALA A 67 -4.06 -7.90 13.57
C ALA A 67 -3.57 -8.62 14.82
N SER A 68 -4.39 -8.64 15.88
CA SER A 68 -3.94 -9.02 17.23
C SER A 68 -4.58 -10.27 17.82
N SER A 69 -5.81 -10.62 17.44
CA SER A 69 -6.45 -11.85 17.94
C SER A 69 -5.83 -13.07 17.25
N ARG A 70 -5.74 -14.16 18.01
CA ARG A 70 -5.41 -15.50 17.51
C ARG A 70 -6.55 -16.48 17.78
N ASP A 71 -7.74 -15.97 18.09
CA ASP A 71 -8.97 -16.77 18.10
C ASP A 71 -9.50 -16.90 16.67
N TYR A 72 -9.71 -18.14 16.24
CA TYR A 72 -10.16 -18.45 14.87
C TYR A 72 -11.55 -17.84 14.57
N ASN A 73 -12.49 -17.95 15.51
CA ASN A 73 -13.87 -17.55 15.29
C ASN A 73 -14.03 -16.03 15.35
N GLU A 74 -13.31 -15.34 16.23
CA GLU A 74 -13.30 -13.88 16.27
C GLU A 74 -12.75 -13.29 14.97
N GLN A 75 -11.66 -13.86 14.45
CA GLN A 75 -11.09 -13.44 13.17
C GLN A 75 -12.06 -13.71 12.01
N LEU A 76 -12.70 -14.88 12.00
CA LEU A 76 -13.69 -15.22 10.97
C LEU A 76 -14.90 -14.28 10.99
N ASP A 77 -15.46 -14.02 12.17
CA ASP A 77 -16.58 -13.10 12.37
C ASP A 77 -16.23 -11.67 11.94
N ALA A 78 -15.04 -11.18 12.33
CA ALA A 78 -14.60 -9.84 11.94
C ALA A 78 -14.44 -9.71 10.41
N TRP A 79 -13.83 -10.72 9.78
CA TRP A 79 -13.62 -10.75 8.33
C TRP A 79 -14.95 -10.86 7.56
N GLN A 80 -15.83 -11.79 7.94
CA GLN A 80 -17.14 -11.94 7.31
C GLN A 80 -18.01 -10.70 7.52
N GLY A 81 -17.98 -10.14 8.72
CA GLY A 81 -18.72 -8.96 9.12
C GLY A 81 -18.36 -7.75 8.25
N TRP A 82 -17.08 -7.45 8.10
CA TRP A 82 -16.66 -6.35 7.21
C TRP A 82 -17.07 -6.59 5.77
N HIS A 83 -16.83 -7.77 5.23
CA HIS A 83 -17.20 -8.06 3.85
C HIS A 83 -18.72 -7.99 3.58
N SER A 84 -19.55 -8.22 4.60
CA SER A 84 -21.00 -8.10 4.48
C SER A 84 -21.48 -6.68 4.20
N THR A 85 -20.69 -5.66 4.59
CA THR A 85 -21.02 -4.24 4.38
C THR A 85 -20.96 -3.84 2.90
N ALA A 86 -20.25 -4.61 2.06
CA ALA A 86 -20.07 -4.30 0.65
C ALA A 86 -21.24 -4.72 -0.24
N ARG A 87 -22.13 -5.61 0.23
CA ARG A 87 -23.26 -6.14 -0.57
C ARG A 87 -24.13 -5.04 -1.20
N PRO A 88 -24.52 -3.97 -0.50
CA PRO A 88 -25.38 -2.92 -1.06
C PRO A 88 -24.74 -2.16 -2.23
N MET A 89 -23.40 -2.06 -2.26
CA MET A 89 -22.66 -1.35 -3.32
C MET A 89 -22.67 -2.08 -4.67
N ARG A 90 -23.08 -3.36 -4.71
CA ARG A 90 -22.99 -4.19 -5.93
C ARG A 90 -23.71 -3.59 -7.14
N LYS A 91 -24.95 -3.13 -6.96
CA LYS A 91 -25.75 -2.53 -8.05
C LYS A 91 -25.19 -1.18 -8.49
N ASP A 92 -24.77 -0.37 -7.53
CA ASP A 92 -24.12 0.91 -7.79
C ASP A 92 -22.83 0.72 -8.59
N TYR A 93 -22.04 -0.31 -8.25
CA TYR A 93 -20.82 -0.63 -8.98
C TYR A 93 -21.07 -1.09 -10.42
N GLN A 94 -22.12 -1.88 -10.66
CA GLN A 94 -22.52 -2.26 -12.03
C GLN A 94 -22.83 -1.01 -12.87
N ARG A 95 -23.66 -0.11 -12.33
CA ARG A 95 -24.03 1.13 -13.02
C ARG A 95 -22.83 2.07 -13.19
N PHE A 96 -21.96 2.13 -12.20
CA PHE A 96 -20.69 2.85 -12.26
C PHE A 96 -19.83 2.39 -13.44
N VAL A 97 -19.64 1.08 -13.59
CA VAL A 97 -18.84 0.48 -14.68
C VAL A 97 -19.42 0.85 -16.06
N GLU A 98 -20.74 0.76 -16.24
CA GLU A 98 -21.41 1.14 -17.49
C GLU A 98 -21.11 2.59 -17.88
N LEU A 99 -21.32 3.51 -16.93
CA LEU A 99 -21.15 4.95 -17.13
C LEU A 99 -19.67 5.31 -17.35
N ALA A 100 -18.76 4.76 -16.56
CA ALA A 100 -17.33 5.01 -16.72
C ALA A 100 -16.81 4.47 -18.06
N ASN A 101 -17.27 3.29 -18.50
CA ASN A 101 -16.91 2.75 -19.82
C ASN A 101 -17.49 3.59 -20.98
N GLU A 102 -18.70 4.16 -20.83
CA GLU A 102 -19.21 5.13 -21.80
C GLU A 102 -18.32 6.38 -21.87
N GLY A 103 -17.88 6.88 -20.72
CA GLY A 103 -16.88 7.95 -20.64
C GLY A 103 -15.58 7.57 -21.37
N ALA A 104 -14.99 6.42 -21.06
CA ALA A 104 -13.74 5.96 -21.68
C ALA A 104 -13.83 5.90 -23.22
N ARG A 105 -14.94 5.39 -23.77
CA ARG A 105 -15.23 5.40 -25.21
C ARG A 105 -15.30 6.80 -25.79
N GLY A 106 -15.88 7.75 -25.06
CA GLY A 106 -15.90 9.17 -25.44
C GLY A 106 -14.51 9.82 -25.54
N PHE A 107 -13.51 9.26 -24.85
CA PHE A 107 -12.09 9.66 -24.88
C PHE A 107 -11.27 8.87 -25.94
N GLY A 108 -11.87 7.87 -26.58
CA GLY A 108 -11.25 7.04 -27.62
C GLY A 108 -10.62 5.73 -27.11
N PHE A 109 -10.94 5.30 -25.90
CA PHE A 109 -10.50 4.02 -25.33
C PHE A 109 -11.63 3.00 -25.36
N ALA A 110 -11.33 1.70 -25.45
CA ALA A 110 -12.37 0.66 -25.49
C ALA A 110 -13.19 0.61 -24.19
N ASP A 111 -12.50 0.77 -23.07
CA ASP A 111 -13.01 0.69 -21.71
C ASP A 111 -12.05 1.42 -20.75
N VAL A 112 -12.46 1.54 -19.48
CA VAL A 112 -11.66 2.19 -18.43
C VAL A 112 -10.34 1.47 -18.17
N GLY A 113 -10.32 0.13 -18.25
CA GLY A 113 -9.11 -0.66 -18.05
C GLY A 113 -8.05 -0.42 -19.13
N VAL A 114 -8.45 -0.19 -20.38
CA VAL A 114 -7.55 0.22 -21.47
C VAL A 114 -7.02 1.63 -21.22
N LEU A 115 -7.88 2.58 -20.83
CA LEU A 115 -7.47 3.96 -20.48
C LEU A 115 -6.37 3.95 -19.41
N TRP A 116 -6.57 3.20 -18.33
CA TRP A 116 -5.62 3.14 -17.22
C TRP A 116 -4.28 2.55 -17.63
N ARG A 117 -4.31 1.43 -18.37
CA ARG A 117 -3.08 0.78 -18.86
C ARG A 117 -2.33 1.62 -19.88
N SER A 118 -3.01 2.53 -20.59
CA SER A 118 -2.36 3.52 -21.47
C SER A 118 -1.52 4.56 -20.72
N GLY A 119 -1.66 4.67 -19.39
CA GLY A 119 -0.79 5.49 -18.52
C GLY A 119 0.66 5.01 -18.40
N TYR A 120 0.98 3.82 -18.93
CA TYR A 120 2.31 3.20 -18.77
C TYR A 120 3.17 3.27 -20.04
N ASP A 121 2.96 4.26 -20.91
CA ASP A 121 3.76 4.51 -22.13
C ASP A 121 4.10 3.22 -22.92
N MET A 122 3.15 2.29 -22.97
CA MET A 122 3.27 1.00 -23.63
C MET A 122 1.88 0.49 -24.06
N PRO A 123 1.80 -0.40 -25.07
CA PRO A 123 0.54 -1.04 -25.42
C PRO A 123 -0.14 -1.69 -24.20
N PRO A 124 -1.45 -1.44 -23.97
CA PRO A 124 -2.18 -1.98 -22.81
C PRO A 124 -2.08 -3.50 -22.62
N ALA A 125 -2.03 -4.26 -23.73
CA ALA A 125 -1.83 -5.71 -23.69
C ALA A 125 -0.42 -6.10 -23.22
N GLN A 126 0.59 -5.30 -23.56
CA GLN A 126 1.98 -5.57 -23.18
C GLN A 126 2.19 -5.37 -21.67
N LEU A 127 1.53 -4.38 -21.05
CA LEU A 127 1.62 -4.18 -19.60
C LEU A 127 1.12 -5.41 -18.83
N ALA A 128 0.08 -6.07 -19.34
CA ALA A 128 -0.43 -7.29 -18.75
C ALA A 128 0.63 -8.40 -18.77
N SER A 129 1.20 -8.69 -19.94
CA SER A 129 2.28 -9.67 -20.06
C SER A 129 3.52 -9.31 -19.24
N GLU A 130 3.85 -8.03 -19.13
CA GLU A 130 5.01 -7.56 -18.37
C GLU A 130 4.84 -7.75 -16.86
N THR A 131 3.66 -7.45 -16.33
CA THR A 131 3.34 -7.68 -14.91
C THR A 131 3.28 -9.17 -14.57
N ASP A 132 2.78 -10.02 -15.48
CA ASP A 132 2.85 -11.48 -15.33
C ASP A 132 4.29 -11.98 -15.37
N ARG A 133 5.14 -11.47 -16.27
CA ARG A 133 6.56 -11.81 -16.33
C ARG A 133 7.28 -11.48 -15.02
N LEU A 134 7.04 -10.29 -14.46
CA LEU A 134 7.61 -9.88 -13.17
C LEU A 134 7.11 -10.76 -12.03
N TRP A 135 5.82 -11.10 -12.03
CA TRP A 135 5.26 -12.01 -11.05
C TRP A 135 5.90 -13.39 -11.12
N GLU A 136 6.06 -13.98 -12.30
CA GLU A 136 6.69 -15.30 -12.45
C GLU A 136 8.16 -15.31 -12.01
N GLN A 137 8.87 -14.16 -12.02
CA GLN A 137 10.21 -14.05 -11.41
C GLN A 137 10.16 -14.17 -9.88
N VAL A 138 9.19 -13.52 -9.22
CA VAL A 138 9.11 -13.47 -7.76
C VAL A 138 8.33 -14.65 -7.17
N LYS A 139 7.41 -15.23 -7.92
CA LYS A 139 6.52 -16.31 -7.51
C LYS A 139 7.24 -17.48 -6.81
N PRO A 140 8.43 -17.96 -7.22
CA PRO A 140 9.13 -19.00 -6.47
C PRO A 140 9.45 -18.60 -5.02
N LEU A 141 9.84 -17.35 -4.76
CA LEU A 141 10.05 -16.83 -3.40
C LEU A 141 8.72 -16.78 -2.64
N TYR A 142 7.67 -16.25 -3.26
CA TYR A 142 6.35 -16.18 -2.64
C TYR A 142 5.78 -17.56 -2.29
N VAL A 143 5.94 -18.56 -3.17
CA VAL A 143 5.50 -19.94 -2.93
C VAL A 143 6.18 -20.53 -1.69
N GLN A 144 7.46 -20.24 -1.48
CA GLN A 144 8.18 -20.69 -0.28
C GLN A 144 7.70 -19.95 0.98
N LEU A 145 7.44 -18.64 0.88
CA LEU A 145 6.89 -17.86 1.98
C LEU A 145 5.48 -18.33 2.38
N GLN A 146 4.61 -18.54 1.39
CA GLN A 146 3.25 -19.07 1.58
C GLN A 146 3.27 -20.45 2.23
N CYS A 147 4.17 -21.33 1.79
CA CYS A 147 4.31 -22.68 2.30
C CYS A 147 4.73 -22.68 3.78
N TYR A 148 5.70 -21.82 4.13
CA TYR A 148 6.13 -21.63 5.51
C TYR A 148 4.99 -21.06 6.37
N ALA A 149 4.28 -20.05 5.87
CA ALA A 149 3.14 -19.47 6.58
C ALA A 149 2.02 -20.50 6.82
N ARG A 150 1.69 -21.31 5.81
CA ARG A 150 0.71 -22.41 5.94
C ARG A 150 1.11 -23.38 7.04
N GLY A 151 2.37 -23.85 7.05
CA GLY A 151 2.85 -24.76 8.10
C GLY A 151 2.78 -24.16 9.51
N LYS A 152 2.99 -22.85 9.65
CA LYS A 152 2.81 -22.13 10.93
C LYS A 152 1.34 -22.04 11.34
N LEU A 153 0.44 -21.75 10.39
CA LEU A 153 -1.01 -21.75 10.65
C LEU A 153 -1.52 -23.14 11.03
N ASP A 154 -1.06 -24.20 10.35
CA ASP A 154 -1.41 -25.58 10.69
C ASP A 154 -0.97 -25.95 12.11
N THR A 155 0.21 -25.47 12.52
CA THR A 155 0.71 -25.67 13.89
C THR A 155 -0.15 -24.95 14.92
N GLN A 156 -0.60 -23.73 14.60
CA GLN A 156 -1.37 -22.88 15.53
C GLN A 156 -2.84 -23.30 15.62
N TYR A 157 -3.49 -23.62 14.50
CA TYR A 157 -4.94 -23.80 14.41
C TYR A 157 -5.37 -25.24 14.17
N GLY A 158 -4.43 -26.15 13.86
CA GLY A 158 -4.72 -27.48 13.35
C GLY A 158 -4.99 -27.47 11.85
N LYS A 159 -4.69 -28.57 11.16
CA LYS A 159 -4.76 -28.67 9.69
C LYS A 159 -6.18 -28.47 9.13
N ASP A 160 -7.22 -28.77 9.92
CA ASP A 160 -8.62 -28.53 9.54
C ASP A 160 -9.00 -27.04 9.46
N LYS A 161 -8.19 -26.16 10.07
CA LYS A 161 -8.44 -24.72 10.17
C LYS A 161 -7.30 -23.86 9.62
N GLY A 162 -6.06 -24.34 9.68
CA GLY A 162 -4.86 -23.64 9.21
C GLY A 162 -4.73 -23.60 7.68
N GLU A 163 -5.46 -24.47 6.98
CA GLU A 163 -5.54 -24.51 5.53
C GLU A 163 -6.96 -24.72 5.01
N VAL A 164 -7.17 -24.35 3.74
CA VAL A 164 -8.34 -24.67 2.92
C VAL A 164 -7.92 -25.72 1.88
N PRO A 165 -8.80 -26.62 1.43
CA PRO A 165 -8.46 -27.66 0.46
C PRO A 165 -7.67 -27.14 -0.76
N GLY A 166 -6.69 -27.92 -1.19
CA GLY A 166 -5.74 -27.49 -2.23
C GLY A 166 -4.52 -26.76 -1.69
N GLY A 167 -4.33 -26.70 -0.37
CA GLY A 167 -3.17 -26.06 0.27
C GLY A 167 -3.25 -24.53 0.28
N LEU A 168 -4.48 -24.00 0.23
CA LEU A 168 -4.79 -22.58 0.23
C LEU A 168 -4.80 -22.03 1.67
N LEU A 169 -4.44 -20.78 1.85
CA LEU A 169 -4.48 -20.08 3.13
C LEU A 169 -5.91 -19.57 3.42
N PRO A 170 -6.43 -19.74 4.65
CA PRO A 170 -7.69 -19.15 5.06
C PRO A 170 -7.62 -17.62 5.06
N ALA A 171 -8.49 -16.95 4.30
CA ALA A 171 -8.45 -15.50 4.13
C ALA A 171 -8.44 -14.72 5.47
N HIS A 172 -9.27 -15.13 6.41
CA HIS A 172 -9.42 -14.44 7.70
C HIS A 172 -8.23 -14.62 8.67
N LEU A 173 -7.22 -15.44 8.37
CA LEU A 173 -6.10 -15.71 9.27
C LEU A 173 -4.80 -14.99 8.90
N MET A 174 -4.80 -14.12 7.89
CA MET A 174 -3.56 -13.52 7.38
C MET A 174 -3.17 -12.18 8.03
N GLY A 175 -3.69 -11.86 9.21
CA GLY A 175 -3.32 -10.65 9.94
C GLY A 175 -3.86 -9.33 9.34
N ASN A 176 -4.53 -9.38 8.19
CA ASN A 176 -5.05 -8.22 7.47
C ASN A 176 -6.40 -8.54 6.80
N MET A 177 -7.30 -7.57 6.75
CA MET A 177 -8.66 -7.71 6.19
C MET A 177 -8.70 -8.23 4.75
N TRP A 178 -7.70 -7.89 3.94
CA TRP A 178 -7.61 -8.32 2.54
C TRP A 178 -6.40 -9.21 2.25
N GLN A 179 -5.68 -9.62 3.29
CA GLN A 179 -4.51 -10.49 3.21
C GLN A 179 -3.35 -9.85 2.43
N GLN A 180 -3.36 -8.54 2.22
CA GLN A 180 -2.37 -7.84 1.38
C GLN A 180 -1.01 -7.67 2.09
N ASP A 181 -1.01 -7.69 3.42
CA ASP A 181 0.16 -7.53 4.27
C ASP A 181 0.07 -8.57 5.39
N TRP A 182 1.14 -9.32 5.64
CA TRP A 182 1.20 -10.40 6.63
C TRP A 182 2.05 -10.03 7.86
N SER A 183 2.48 -8.76 7.97
CA SER A 183 3.38 -8.29 9.04
C SER A 183 2.76 -8.44 10.43
N ASN A 184 1.43 -8.34 10.53
CA ASN A 184 0.68 -8.57 11.77
C ASN A 184 0.76 -10.03 12.26
N LEU A 185 1.27 -10.96 11.46
CA LEU A 185 1.55 -12.34 11.87
C LEU A 185 2.99 -12.55 12.35
N TRP A 186 3.71 -11.48 12.69
CA TRP A 186 5.12 -11.58 13.10
C TRP A 186 5.35 -12.55 14.26
N ASP A 187 4.47 -12.56 15.26
CA ASP A 187 4.48 -13.50 16.38
C ASP A 187 4.45 -14.97 15.95
N LEU A 188 3.74 -15.31 14.87
CA LEU A 188 3.64 -16.67 14.32
C LEU A 188 4.76 -16.99 13.32
N LEU A 189 5.17 -16.00 12.54
CA LEU A 189 6.05 -16.16 11.39
C LEU A 189 7.51 -15.84 11.69
N GLN A 190 7.83 -15.26 12.86
CA GLN A 190 9.19 -14.97 13.30
C GLN A 190 10.05 -16.25 13.26
N PRO A 191 11.13 -16.26 12.47
CA PRO A 191 12.04 -17.41 12.39
C PRO A 191 12.79 -17.72 13.69
N TYR A 192 13.39 -16.69 14.30
CA TYR A 192 14.30 -16.82 15.43
C TYR A 192 13.92 -15.86 16.58
N PRO A 193 13.15 -16.29 17.58
CA PRO A 193 12.84 -15.45 18.74
C PRO A 193 14.11 -14.96 19.45
N GLY A 194 14.19 -13.67 19.77
CA GLY A 194 15.34 -13.05 20.46
C GLY A 194 16.56 -12.74 19.59
N ALA A 195 16.49 -12.97 18.26
CA ALA A 195 17.54 -12.58 17.32
C ALA A 195 17.18 -11.30 16.56
N GLY A 196 17.98 -10.24 16.70
CA GLY A 196 17.74 -8.95 16.05
C GLY A 196 16.52 -8.24 16.67
N ASP A 197 16.78 -7.38 17.66
CA ASP A 197 15.74 -6.57 18.29
C ASP A 197 15.83 -5.13 17.76
N LEU A 198 15.01 -4.85 16.75
CA LEU A 198 14.84 -3.53 16.14
C LEU A 198 13.55 -2.91 16.66
N ASP A 199 13.50 -2.66 17.97
CA ASP A 199 12.34 -2.02 18.58
C ASP A 199 12.39 -0.50 18.41
N ILE A 200 12.08 -0.06 17.19
CA ILE A 200 11.98 1.36 16.83
C ILE A 200 10.80 2.00 17.57
N THR A 201 9.68 1.28 17.72
CA THR A 201 8.48 1.75 18.41
C THR A 201 8.79 2.14 19.86
N SER A 202 9.46 1.28 20.64
CA SER A 202 9.85 1.63 22.01
C SER A 202 10.76 2.87 22.08
N ALA A 203 11.66 3.06 21.11
CA ALA A 203 12.50 4.25 21.06
C ALA A 203 11.68 5.52 20.81
N LEU A 204 10.68 5.45 19.92
CA LEU A 204 9.77 6.54 19.61
C LEU A 204 8.80 6.82 20.77
N GLU A 205 8.28 5.80 21.43
CA GLU A 205 7.46 5.92 22.64
C GLU A 205 8.26 6.57 23.76
N LYS A 206 9.52 6.18 23.96
CA LYS A 206 10.41 6.83 24.93
C LYS A 206 10.62 8.30 24.59
N GLN A 207 10.78 8.65 23.31
CA GLN A 207 10.85 10.04 22.86
C GLN A 207 9.55 10.80 23.20
N TYR A 208 8.39 10.19 22.96
CA TYR A 208 7.10 10.75 23.34
C TYR A 208 6.97 10.97 24.86
N GLN A 209 7.33 9.98 25.68
CA GLN A 209 7.29 10.11 27.14
C GLN A 209 8.22 11.21 27.65
N GLY A 210 9.40 11.36 27.03
CA GLY A 210 10.32 12.47 27.31
C GLY A 210 9.71 13.84 26.98
N ASN A 211 9.08 13.96 25.81
CA ASN A 211 8.37 15.18 25.41
C ASN A 211 7.20 15.49 26.36
N LEU A 212 6.39 14.50 26.73
CA LEU A 212 5.27 14.65 27.65
C LEU A 212 5.74 15.11 29.03
N THR A 213 6.79 14.49 29.56
CA THR A 213 7.41 14.89 30.84
C THR A 213 7.87 16.35 30.79
N ALA A 214 8.51 16.76 29.69
CA ALA A 214 8.97 18.14 29.52
C ALA A 214 7.83 19.16 29.44
N VAL A 215 6.73 18.83 28.76
CA VAL A 215 5.53 19.70 28.69
C VAL A 215 4.85 19.80 30.06
N LEU A 216 4.67 18.67 30.75
CA LEU A 216 4.10 18.65 32.10
C LEU A 216 4.92 19.45 33.10
N ALA A 217 6.25 19.40 33.02
CA ALA A 217 7.14 20.18 33.88
C ALA A 217 7.01 21.70 33.68
N ARG A 218 6.74 22.17 32.45
CA ARG A 218 6.50 23.59 32.15
C ARG A 218 5.16 24.10 32.68
N ASN A 219 4.18 23.22 32.82
CA ASN A 219 2.81 23.55 33.22
C ASN A 219 2.57 23.49 34.74
N THR A 220 3.65 23.50 35.55
CA THR A 220 3.63 23.37 37.02
C THR A 220 2.92 24.50 37.79
N GLY A 221 2.39 25.52 37.10
CA GLY A 221 1.58 26.61 37.67
C GLY A 221 0.07 26.54 37.38
N GLY A 222 -0.41 25.57 36.60
CA GLY A 222 -1.82 25.40 36.26
C GLY A 222 -2.45 24.25 37.05
N VAL A 223 -3.72 24.40 37.47
CA VAL A 223 -4.47 23.41 38.25
C VAL A 223 -4.37 22.02 37.61
N GLY A 224 -3.72 21.08 38.30
CA GLY A 224 -3.58 19.70 37.86
C GLY A 224 -4.95 19.06 37.66
N GLY A 225 -5.40 18.98 36.42
CA GLY A 225 -6.71 18.46 36.03
C GLY A 225 -6.65 17.75 34.68
N ALA A 226 -7.70 16.97 34.37
CA ALA A 226 -7.77 16.14 33.17
C ALA A 226 -7.54 16.94 31.87
N THR A 227 -8.05 18.18 31.77
CA THR A 227 -7.85 19.06 30.62
C THR A 227 -6.38 19.49 30.44
N ALA A 228 -5.69 19.83 31.53
CA ALA A 228 -4.28 20.23 31.47
C ALA A 228 -3.39 19.06 31.02
N ARG A 229 -3.71 17.85 31.51
CA ARG A 229 -3.04 16.61 31.08
C ARG A 229 -3.31 16.29 29.61
N PHE A 230 -4.57 16.37 29.16
CA PHE A 230 -4.95 16.17 27.77
C PHE A 230 -4.21 17.13 26.82
N ASN A 231 -4.16 18.42 27.17
CA ASN A 231 -3.43 19.42 26.38
C ASN A 231 -1.92 19.11 26.32
N ALA A 232 -1.34 18.64 27.44
CA ALA A 232 0.06 18.25 27.48
C ALA A 232 0.35 17.01 26.62
N GLU A 233 -0.55 16.01 26.65
CA GLU A 233 -0.48 14.81 25.79
C GLU A 233 -0.57 15.19 24.31
N HIS A 234 -1.49 16.10 23.95
CA HIS A 234 -1.65 16.59 22.59
C HIS A 234 -0.43 17.38 22.10
N GLU A 235 0.12 18.29 22.92
CA GLU A 235 1.34 19.04 22.60
C GLU A 235 2.55 18.11 22.43
N ALA A 236 2.70 17.12 23.33
CA ALA A 236 3.76 16.13 23.25
C ALA A 236 3.65 15.27 22.00
N GLN A 237 2.44 14.86 21.62
CA GLN A 237 2.18 14.10 20.40
C GLN A 237 2.58 14.91 19.16
N LEU A 238 2.16 16.18 19.07
CA LEU A 238 2.52 17.06 17.96
C LEU A 238 4.04 17.24 17.86
N ARG A 239 4.72 17.45 18.99
CA ARG A 239 6.17 17.60 19.05
C ARG A 239 6.88 16.31 18.57
N THR A 240 6.44 15.15 19.04
CA THR A 240 7.01 13.86 18.61
C THR A 240 6.80 13.62 17.12
N ALA A 241 5.59 13.87 16.62
CA ALA A 241 5.27 13.74 15.20
C ALA A 241 6.19 14.63 14.33
N LYS A 242 6.38 15.89 14.71
CA LYS A 242 7.32 16.79 14.02
C LYS A 242 8.76 16.29 14.07
N GLN A 243 9.24 15.80 15.21
CA GLN A 243 10.59 15.24 15.33
C GLN A 243 10.79 13.99 14.46
N MET A 244 9.78 13.12 14.34
CA MET A 244 9.81 11.98 13.42
C MET A 244 9.94 12.47 11.97
N THR A 245 9.16 13.48 11.57
CA THR A 245 9.26 14.09 10.25
C THR A 245 10.58 14.82 10.00
N GLU A 246 11.16 15.47 11.01
CA GLU A 246 12.46 16.12 10.91
C GLU A 246 13.56 15.11 10.56
N ARG A 247 13.52 13.91 11.15
CA ARG A 247 14.45 12.81 10.84
C ARG A 247 14.28 12.30 9.40
N ALA A 248 13.04 12.13 8.96
CA ALA A 248 12.77 11.75 7.59
C ALA A 248 13.29 12.80 6.60
N GLN A 249 13.00 14.09 6.81
CA GLN A 249 13.56 15.20 6.02
C GLN A 249 15.09 15.18 6.05
N GLU A 250 15.71 14.89 7.20
CA GLU A 250 17.15 14.84 7.35
C GLU A 250 17.76 13.76 6.43
N PHE A 251 17.12 12.61 6.25
CA PHE A 251 17.55 11.63 5.27
C PHE A 251 17.61 12.23 3.86
N TYR A 252 16.51 12.81 3.38
CA TYR A 252 16.44 13.40 2.03
C TYR A 252 17.43 14.55 1.84
N THR A 253 17.51 15.46 2.80
CA THR A 253 18.45 16.60 2.74
C THR A 253 19.91 16.16 2.83
N SER A 254 20.21 15.04 3.51
CA SER A 254 21.56 14.45 3.54
C SER A 254 22.03 14.00 2.15
N LEU A 255 21.11 13.66 1.25
CA LEU A 255 21.37 13.32 -0.15
C LEU A 255 21.62 14.56 -1.03
N GLY A 256 21.41 15.77 -0.49
CA GLY A 256 21.54 17.02 -1.24
C GLY A 256 20.23 17.60 -1.76
N MET A 257 19.08 17.04 -1.35
CA MET A 257 17.76 17.59 -1.67
C MET A 257 17.45 18.85 -0.84
N PRO A 258 16.54 19.74 -1.29
CA PRO A 258 16.20 20.95 -0.53
C PRO A 258 15.52 20.63 0.81
N LYS A 259 15.56 21.59 1.74
CA LYS A 259 14.68 21.52 2.92
C LYS A 259 13.22 21.70 2.49
N LEU A 260 12.31 21.10 3.26
CA LEU A 260 10.88 21.39 3.11
C LEU A 260 10.64 22.87 3.47
N PRO A 261 9.71 23.55 2.78
CA PRO A 261 9.41 24.96 3.02
C PRO A 261 8.80 25.18 4.41
N ASP A 262 8.92 26.38 4.98
CA ASP A 262 8.32 26.70 6.29
C ASP A 262 6.80 26.47 6.31
N THR A 263 6.13 26.67 5.18
CA THR A 263 4.69 26.40 5.00
C THR A 263 4.34 24.94 5.25
N TYR A 264 5.23 23.98 4.93
CA TYR A 264 5.01 22.56 5.22
C TYR A 264 4.79 22.35 6.72
N TRP A 265 5.64 22.93 7.57
CA TRP A 265 5.58 22.78 9.03
C TRP A 265 4.42 23.51 9.69
N GLN A 266 3.91 24.55 9.03
CA GLN A 266 2.80 25.37 9.51
C GLN A 266 1.44 24.82 9.08
N ARG A 267 1.35 24.25 7.87
CA ARG A 267 0.09 23.92 7.21
C ARG A 267 -0.20 22.41 7.12
N SER A 268 0.78 21.54 7.35
CA SER A 268 0.57 20.08 7.36
C SER A 268 -0.21 19.61 8.59
N GLN A 269 -0.98 18.53 8.42
CA GLN A 269 -1.64 17.85 9.52
C GLN A 269 -0.73 16.70 9.98
N PHE A 270 -0.07 16.89 11.12
CA PHE A 270 0.80 15.88 11.73
C PHE A 270 0.04 14.93 12.68
N ILE A 271 -1.01 15.42 13.34
CA ILE A 271 -1.83 14.66 14.30
C ILE A 271 -3.30 14.96 14.06
N LYS A 272 -4.20 14.13 14.61
CA LYS A 272 -5.64 14.36 14.52
C LYS A 272 -6.00 15.71 15.17
N PRO A 273 -6.64 16.65 14.45
CA PRO A 273 -7.05 17.92 15.00
C PRO A 273 -8.21 17.76 16.00
N LEU A 274 -8.33 18.70 16.93
CA LEU A 274 -9.37 18.67 17.98
C LEU A 274 -10.71 19.24 17.53
N ASP A 275 -10.70 20.10 16.50
CA ASP A 275 -11.84 20.92 16.07
C ASP A 275 -12.67 20.27 14.95
N ARG A 276 -12.23 19.14 14.39
CA ARG A 276 -12.90 18.47 13.26
C ARG A 276 -12.51 17.01 13.11
N ASP A 277 -13.39 16.25 12.46
CA ASP A 277 -13.08 14.91 11.97
C ASP A 277 -12.28 14.97 10.67
N VAL A 278 -11.36 14.01 10.51
CA VAL A 278 -10.44 13.94 9.38
C VAL A 278 -10.18 12.49 8.99
N VAL A 279 -9.84 12.27 7.73
CA VAL A 279 -9.29 10.99 7.26
C VAL A 279 -7.82 10.92 7.67
N CYS A 280 -7.49 9.97 8.54
CA CYS A 280 -6.13 9.79 9.07
C CYS A 280 -5.18 9.01 8.16
N HIS A 281 -5.68 8.39 7.09
CA HIS A 281 -4.83 7.73 6.10
C HIS A 281 -3.80 8.73 5.53
N ALA A 282 -2.53 8.32 5.57
CA ALA A 282 -1.40 9.12 5.14
C ALA A 282 -1.55 9.51 3.66
N SER A 283 -1.14 10.74 3.34
CA SER A 283 -1.09 11.25 1.97
C SER A 283 -0.23 12.51 1.89
N ALA A 284 0.42 12.70 0.76
CA ALA A 284 1.19 13.87 0.40
C ALA A 284 0.46 14.71 -0.66
N TRP A 285 0.62 16.03 -0.63
CA TRP A 285 -0.17 16.97 -1.43
C TRP A 285 0.67 18.13 -1.95
N ASP A 286 0.60 18.37 -3.26
CA ASP A 286 1.23 19.44 -4.04
C ASP A 286 0.31 20.68 -4.18
N MET A 287 -0.20 21.18 -3.05
CA MET A 287 -1.28 22.18 -2.97
C MET A 287 -1.12 23.42 -3.87
N ASN A 288 0.09 23.98 -3.95
CA ASN A 288 0.39 25.10 -4.84
C ASN A 288 1.87 25.12 -5.22
N MET A 289 2.22 24.43 -6.31
CA MET A 289 3.59 24.36 -6.81
C MET A 289 4.10 25.69 -7.40
N GLY A 290 3.22 26.61 -7.80
CA GLY A 290 3.58 27.95 -8.26
C GLY A 290 3.96 28.90 -7.10
N GLY A 291 3.56 28.57 -5.88
CA GLY A 291 3.68 29.44 -4.71
C GLY A 291 2.77 30.66 -4.74
N GLU A 292 2.92 31.55 -3.76
CA GLU A 292 2.18 32.81 -3.68
C GLU A 292 3.16 33.95 -3.95
N ALA A 293 3.41 34.24 -5.24
CA ALA A 293 4.44 35.19 -5.68
C ALA A 293 4.30 36.57 -5.03
N ASN A 294 3.07 37.04 -4.84
CA ASN A 294 2.77 38.33 -4.19
C ASN A 294 3.08 38.37 -2.69
N GLN A 295 3.29 37.21 -2.05
CA GLN A 295 3.58 37.07 -0.62
C GLN A 295 4.99 36.52 -0.38
N ASN A 296 5.80 36.35 -1.43
CA ASN A 296 7.11 35.71 -1.38
C ASN A 296 7.09 34.30 -0.74
N ILE A 297 5.99 33.57 -0.95
CA ILE A 297 5.82 32.19 -0.47
C ILE A 297 6.15 31.26 -1.63
N GLY A 298 7.09 30.32 -1.40
CA GLY A 298 7.47 29.28 -2.36
C GLY A 298 6.37 28.22 -2.58
N ALA A 299 6.75 27.06 -3.11
CA ALA A 299 5.82 25.95 -3.28
C ALA A 299 5.15 25.56 -1.95
N ASP A 300 3.85 25.25 -1.99
CA ASP A 300 3.10 24.71 -0.85
C ASP A 300 2.90 23.22 -1.05
N VAL A 301 3.65 22.44 -0.28
CA VAL A 301 3.57 20.98 -0.19
C VAL A 301 3.19 20.58 1.23
N ARG A 302 2.40 19.53 1.41
CA ARG A 302 1.87 19.13 2.73
C ARG A 302 1.76 17.62 2.88
N THR A 303 1.90 17.15 4.11
CA THR A 303 1.50 15.79 4.50
C THR A 303 0.23 15.87 5.35
N LYS A 304 -0.68 14.93 5.15
CA LYS A 304 -1.87 14.72 5.99
C LYS A 304 -1.83 13.32 6.58
N MET A 305 -1.56 13.23 7.88
CA MET A 305 -1.44 11.98 8.63
C MET A 305 -1.84 12.19 10.10
N CYS A 306 -2.17 11.13 10.83
CA CYS A 306 -2.43 11.16 12.26
C CYS A 306 -1.33 10.42 13.02
N ILE A 307 -0.11 10.97 12.98
CA ILE A 307 1.13 10.29 13.39
C ILE A 307 1.08 9.84 14.86
N GLN A 308 1.40 8.58 15.05
CA GLN A 308 1.68 7.89 16.30
C GLN A 308 3.18 7.55 16.38
N PRO A 309 3.73 7.39 17.59
CA PRO A 309 5.15 7.06 17.79
C PRO A 309 5.42 5.56 17.53
N THR A 310 5.09 5.05 16.34
CA THR A 310 5.26 3.64 15.94
C THR A 310 6.28 3.50 14.80
N GLU A 311 6.88 2.32 14.67
CA GLU A 311 7.73 1.97 13.52
C GLU A 311 6.99 2.15 12.18
N GLU A 312 5.74 1.70 12.11
CA GLU A 312 4.88 1.84 10.93
C GLU A 312 4.80 3.30 10.50
N ASP A 313 4.31 4.18 11.38
CA ASP A 313 4.15 5.59 11.06
C ASP A 313 5.50 6.27 10.78
N PHE A 314 6.56 5.85 11.48
CA PHE A 314 7.89 6.34 11.18
C PHE A 314 8.32 6.01 9.75
N THR A 315 8.15 4.77 9.29
CA THR A 315 8.45 4.40 7.90
C THR A 315 7.51 5.07 6.89
N THR A 316 6.22 5.20 7.20
CA THR A 316 5.23 5.92 6.37
C THR A 316 5.63 7.37 6.16
N ILE A 317 6.18 8.06 7.17
CA ILE A 317 6.67 9.43 6.99
C ILE A 317 7.80 9.49 5.94
N TYR A 318 8.74 8.53 5.93
CA TYR A 318 9.77 8.49 4.89
C TYR A 318 9.16 8.25 3.52
N HIS A 319 8.14 7.38 3.44
CA HIS A 319 7.39 7.15 2.22
C HIS A 319 6.73 8.44 1.70
N GLU A 320 5.91 9.09 2.53
CA GLU A 320 5.14 10.29 2.14
C GLU A 320 6.03 11.48 1.76
N LEU A 321 7.17 11.65 2.44
CA LEU A 321 8.13 12.67 2.03
C LEU A 321 8.71 12.39 0.65
N GLY A 322 8.78 11.12 0.22
CA GLY A 322 9.22 10.75 -1.12
C GLY A 322 8.34 11.37 -2.21
N HIS A 323 7.03 11.37 -2.02
CA HIS A 323 6.07 12.07 -2.89
C HIS A 323 6.37 13.56 -2.96
N LEU A 324 6.53 14.22 -1.80
CA LEU A 324 6.80 15.66 -1.76
C LEU A 324 8.14 16.03 -2.39
N TYR A 325 9.17 15.20 -2.20
CA TYR A 325 10.47 15.42 -2.85
C TYR A 325 10.39 15.20 -4.36
N TYR A 326 9.52 14.31 -4.83
CA TYR A 326 9.23 14.19 -6.25
C TYR A 326 8.54 15.45 -6.78
N ASP A 327 7.51 15.94 -6.09
CA ASP A 327 6.79 17.16 -6.42
C ASP A 327 7.74 18.36 -6.56
N LEU A 328 8.60 18.54 -5.56
CA LEU A 328 9.60 19.60 -5.54
C LEU A 328 10.64 19.46 -6.66
N ALA A 329 11.00 18.23 -7.04
CA ALA A 329 11.97 17.99 -8.11
C ALA A 329 11.44 18.35 -9.49
N TYR A 330 10.21 17.95 -9.84
CA TYR A 330 9.63 18.24 -11.15
C TYR A 330 8.89 19.58 -11.23
N LYS A 331 8.75 20.32 -10.12
CA LYS A 331 8.18 21.67 -10.08
C LYS A 331 8.61 22.59 -11.23
N PRO A 332 9.87 22.61 -11.71
CA PRO A 332 10.27 23.50 -12.80
C PRO A 332 9.66 23.14 -14.17
N LEU A 333 9.06 21.96 -14.33
CA LEU A 333 8.42 21.54 -15.58
C LEU A 333 7.10 22.29 -15.81
N PRO A 334 6.60 22.36 -17.07
CA PRO A 334 5.23 22.76 -17.35
C PRO A 334 4.22 21.92 -16.54
N PRO A 335 3.08 22.49 -16.09
CA PRO A 335 2.11 21.79 -15.24
C PRO A 335 1.67 20.42 -15.75
N LEU A 336 1.54 20.24 -17.08
CA LEU A 336 1.17 18.95 -17.68
C LEU A 336 2.22 17.86 -17.54
N PHE A 337 3.45 18.19 -17.14
CA PHE A 337 4.54 17.25 -16.89
C PHE A 337 4.87 17.10 -15.40
N GLN A 338 4.19 17.84 -14.51
CA GLN A 338 4.34 17.78 -13.06
C GLN A 338 3.55 16.60 -12.48
N ASN A 339 4.04 15.39 -12.78
CA ASN A 339 3.54 14.14 -12.22
C ASN A 339 4.66 13.09 -12.32
N GLY A 340 4.50 11.93 -11.70
CA GLY A 340 5.44 10.83 -11.84
C GLY A 340 5.55 10.30 -13.28
N ALA A 341 6.69 9.70 -13.61
CA ALA A 341 6.91 9.09 -14.93
C ALA A 341 5.82 8.06 -15.28
N ASN A 342 5.34 7.34 -14.26
CA ASN A 342 4.03 6.69 -14.18
C ASN A 342 3.66 6.53 -12.69
N ASP A 343 2.44 6.06 -12.39
CA ASP A 343 1.98 5.89 -11.01
C ASP A 343 2.88 4.97 -10.16
N GLY A 344 3.49 3.95 -10.76
CA GLY A 344 4.39 3.03 -10.04
C GLY A 344 5.72 3.69 -9.63
N PHE A 345 6.19 4.69 -10.38
CA PHE A 345 7.35 5.49 -9.96
C PHE A 345 7.05 6.31 -8.72
N HIS A 346 5.89 6.97 -8.69
CA HIS A 346 5.48 7.84 -7.60
C HIS A 346 5.50 7.06 -6.27
N GLU A 347 4.85 5.90 -6.25
CA GLU A 347 4.80 4.99 -5.09
C GLU A 347 6.18 4.36 -4.73
N ALA A 348 7.11 4.21 -5.68
CA ALA A 348 8.39 3.55 -5.43
C ALA A 348 9.44 4.45 -4.75
N ILE A 349 9.29 5.78 -4.86
CA ILE A 349 10.35 6.73 -4.47
C ILE A 349 10.58 6.73 -2.97
N GLY A 350 9.51 6.93 -2.20
CA GLY A 350 9.58 6.90 -0.74
C GLY A 350 10.00 5.52 -0.23
N ASP A 351 9.45 4.46 -0.84
CA ASP A 351 9.77 3.08 -0.51
C ASP A 351 11.24 2.70 -0.76
N THR A 352 11.88 3.30 -1.76
CA THR A 352 13.32 3.15 -2.02
C THR A 352 14.15 3.69 -0.85
N ILE A 353 13.69 4.78 -0.22
CA ILE A 353 14.34 5.35 0.96
C ILE A 353 14.12 4.46 2.18
N VAL A 354 12.91 3.90 2.34
CA VAL A 354 12.61 2.96 3.43
C VAL A 354 13.53 1.73 3.37
N LEU A 355 13.86 1.21 2.17
CA LEU A 355 14.84 0.12 2.03
C LEU A 355 16.23 0.47 2.56
N ALA A 356 16.62 1.75 2.53
CA ALA A 356 17.90 2.24 3.03
C ALA A 356 17.91 2.52 4.55
N MET A 357 16.78 2.35 5.24
CA MET A 357 16.65 2.43 6.70
C MET A 357 17.21 1.16 7.38
N THR A 358 18.47 0.83 7.09
CA THR A 358 19.13 -0.36 7.65
C THR A 358 19.32 -0.25 9.15
N PRO A 359 19.55 -1.37 9.86
CA PRO A 359 19.94 -1.37 11.28
C PRO A 359 21.07 -0.38 11.60
N LYS A 360 22.07 -0.27 10.71
CA LYS A 360 23.18 0.67 10.84
C LYS A 360 22.72 2.13 10.75
N TYR A 361 21.82 2.44 9.82
CA TYR A 361 21.23 3.78 9.73
C TYR A 361 20.41 4.11 10.98
N LEU A 362 19.49 3.23 11.38
CA LEU A 362 18.62 3.42 12.54
C LEU A 362 19.43 3.62 13.82
N GLN A 363 20.55 2.90 13.98
CA GLN A 363 21.48 3.11 15.07
C GLN A 363 22.13 4.51 15.01
N SER A 364 22.55 4.95 13.83
CA SER A 364 23.20 6.25 13.63
C SER A 364 22.33 7.45 14.00
N ILE A 365 20.99 7.31 13.92
CA ILE A 365 20.02 8.34 14.33
C ILE A 365 19.45 8.10 15.74
N GLY A 366 19.95 7.09 16.45
CA GLY A 366 19.56 6.78 17.83
C GLY A 366 18.18 6.13 17.98
N MET A 367 17.64 5.51 16.93
CA MET A 367 16.36 4.80 16.98
C MET A 367 16.48 3.36 17.48
N VAL A 368 17.66 2.75 17.37
CA VAL A 368 17.92 1.41 17.90
C VAL A 368 19.29 1.35 18.57
N GLY A 369 19.45 0.45 19.53
CA GLY A 369 20.73 0.19 20.21
C GLY A 369 21.73 -0.56 19.32
N GLU A 370 22.86 -1.02 19.90
CA GLU A 370 23.77 -1.93 19.20
C GLU A 370 23.04 -3.20 18.79
N GLN A 371 23.02 -3.45 17.48
CA GLN A 371 22.22 -4.53 16.91
C GLN A 371 23.01 -5.83 16.94
N ARG A 372 22.34 -6.90 17.38
CA ARG A 372 22.89 -8.26 17.23
C ARG A 372 23.00 -8.55 15.74
N THR A 373 24.23 -8.54 15.24
CA THR A 373 24.55 -8.92 13.86
C THR A 373 24.65 -10.45 13.77
N GLY A 374 24.23 -11.02 12.65
CA GLY A 374 24.28 -12.46 12.44
C GLY A 374 23.23 -12.99 11.50
N ARG A 375 23.36 -14.27 11.16
CA ARG A 375 22.48 -14.95 10.18
C ARG A 375 21.01 -14.93 10.61
N GLU A 376 20.74 -15.19 11.88
CA GLU A 376 19.38 -15.25 12.44
C GLU A 376 18.69 -13.89 12.44
N ALA A 377 19.40 -12.84 12.87
CA ALA A 377 18.90 -11.46 12.83
C ALA A 377 18.63 -11.00 11.39
N LEU A 378 19.51 -11.35 10.44
CA LEU A 378 19.31 -11.08 9.02
C LEU A 378 18.06 -11.80 8.48
N ILE A 379 17.85 -13.07 8.85
CA ILE A 379 16.65 -13.81 8.45
C ILE A 379 15.40 -13.15 9.02
N ASN A 380 15.41 -12.76 10.29
CA ASN A 380 14.28 -12.06 10.88
C ASN A 380 13.98 -10.74 10.15
N TRP A 381 15.00 -9.94 9.86
CA TRP A 381 14.85 -8.68 9.11
C TRP A 381 14.23 -8.91 7.73
N GLN A 382 14.78 -9.84 6.96
CA GLN A 382 14.25 -10.15 5.63
C GLN A 382 12.86 -10.75 5.70
N MET A 383 12.54 -11.54 6.72
CA MET A 383 11.20 -12.07 6.93
C MET A 383 10.20 -10.94 7.17
N ARG A 384 10.48 -10.00 8.08
CA ARG A 384 9.63 -8.81 8.31
C ARG A 384 9.33 -8.07 7.00
N MET A 385 10.38 -7.78 6.23
CA MET A 385 10.25 -7.08 4.96
C MET A 385 9.48 -7.91 3.91
N ALA A 386 9.64 -9.23 3.89
CA ALA A 386 8.94 -10.09 2.95
C ALA A 386 7.45 -10.23 3.27
N LEU A 387 7.07 -10.23 4.55
CA LEU A 387 5.67 -10.26 4.98
C LEU A 387 4.88 -9.02 4.58
N SER A 388 5.53 -7.86 4.45
CA SER A 388 4.91 -6.66 3.88
C SER A 388 5.04 -6.62 2.36
N LYS A 389 6.25 -6.82 1.81
CA LYS A 389 6.53 -6.52 0.39
C LYS A 389 6.29 -7.69 -0.56
N VAL A 390 6.76 -8.89 -0.21
CA VAL A 390 6.62 -10.08 -1.07
C VAL A 390 5.19 -10.64 -0.98
N ALA A 391 4.60 -10.63 0.21
CA ALA A 391 3.22 -11.09 0.40
C ALA A 391 2.18 -10.23 -0.32
N PHE A 392 2.49 -8.94 -0.51
CA PHE A 392 1.63 -7.98 -1.20
C PHE A 392 1.52 -8.22 -2.71
N LEU A 393 2.63 -8.58 -3.38
CA LEU A 393 2.70 -8.66 -4.86
C LEU A 393 1.52 -9.40 -5.54
N PRO A 394 1.12 -10.62 -5.13
CA PRO A 394 -0.01 -11.28 -5.78
C PRO A 394 -1.33 -10.53 -5.61
N PHE A 395 -1.54 -9.87 -4.46
CA PHE A 395 -2.71 -9.03 -4.22
C PHE A 395 -2.68 -7.75 -5.06
N GLY A 396 -1.53 -7.07 -5.09
CA GLY A 396 -1.26 -5.91 -5.93
C GLY A 396 -1.54 -6.14 -7.42
N LEU A 397 -1.24 -7.34 -7.90
CA LEU A 397 -1.48 -7.74 -9.29
C LEU A 397 -2.95 -8.06 -9.56
N MET A 398 -3.58 -8.86 -8.70
CA MET A 398 -4.85 -9.51 -9.02
C MET A 398 -6.06 -8.56 -8.96
N ILE A 399 -6.01 -7.49 -8.16
CA ILE A 399 -7.11 -6.51 -8.09
C ILE A 399 -7.40 -5.91 -9.45
N ASP A 400 -6.39 -5.33 -10.11
CA ASP A 400 -6.62 -4.69 -11.40
C ASP A 400 -6.83 -5.73 -12.51
N ARG A 401 -6.35 -6.97 -12.38
CA ARG A 401 -6.75 -8.07 -13.26
C ARG A 401 -8.26 -8.29 -13.22
N TRP A 402 -8.84 -8.35 -12.01
CA TRP A 402 -10.28 -8.45 -11.83
C TRP A 402 -10.99 -7.22 -12.43
N ARG A 403 -10.52 -6.01 -12.11
CA ARG A 403 -11.17 -4.78 -12.59
C ARG A 403 -11.09 -4.61 -14.11
N TRP A 404 -9.97 -4.97 -14.73
CA TRP A 404 -9.84 -4.97 -16.19
C TRP A 404 -10.84 -5.92 -16.83
N GLY A 405 -11.01 -7.12 -16.27
CA GLY A 405 -12.03 -8.05 -16.74
C GLY A 405 -13.47 -7.54 -16.55
N VAL A 406 -13.73 -6.79 -15.48
CA VAL A 406 -15.03 -6.13 -15.29
C VAL A 406 -15.24 -5.01 -16.32
N PHE A 407 -14.22 -4.19 -16.56
CA PHE A 407 -14.31 -3.07 -17.50
C PHE A 407 -14.41 -3.53 -18.96
N ASP A 408 -13.69 -4.57 -19.36
CA ASP A 408 -13.78 -5.11 -20.73
C ASP A 408 -14.99 -6.04 -20.95
N GLY A 409 -15.69 -6.40 -19.87
CA GLY A 409 -16.90 -7.23 -19.88
C GLY A 409 -16.65 -8.74 -19.89
N SER A 410 -15.40 -9.20 -19.80
CA SER A 410 -15.06 -10.63 -19.66
C SER A 410 -15.45 -11.20 -18.29
N ILE A 411 -15.59 -10.35 -17.27
CA ILE A 411 -16.17 -10.68 -15.97
C ILE A 411 -17.51 -9.93 -15.86
N THR A 412 -18.61 -10.66 -16.06
CA THR A 412 -19.95 -10.08 -16.00
C THR A 412 -20.44 -9.93 -14.56
N PRO A 413 -21.47 -9.10 -14.32
CA PRO A 413 -22.06 -8.93 -13.01
C PRO A 413 -22.53 -10.22 -12.32
N GLU A 414 -22.76 -11.32 -13.03
CA GLU A 414 -23.16 -12.61 -12.47
C GLU A 414 -21.96 -13.42 -11.93
N HIS A 415 -20.73 -12.98 -12.18
CA HIS A 415 -19.50 -13.68 -11.82
C HIS A 415 -18.49 -12.81 -11.07
N TYR A 416 -18.90 -11.62 -10.61
CA TYR A 416 -18.02 -10.69 -9.89
C TYR A 416 -17.32 -11.35 -8.70
N ASN A 417 -18.06 -12.05 -7.85
CA ASN A 417 -17.51 -12.58 -6.61
C ASN A 417 -16.73 -13.87 -6.86
N GLN A 418 -17.23 -14.73 -7.75
CA GLN A 418 -16.55 -15.94 -8.19
C GLN A 418 -15.18 -15.62 -8.79
N ALA A 419 -15.12 -14.73 -9.80
CA ALA A 419 -13.87 -14.39 -10.47
C ALA A 419 -12.86 -13.73 -9.51
N TRP A 420 -13.34 -12.94 -8.54
CA TRP A 420 -12.49 -12.38 -7.48
C TRP A 420 -11.79 -13.47 -6.68
N TRP A 421 -12.53 -14.48 -6.21
CA TRP A 421 -11.95 -15.58 -5.43
C TRP A 421 -11.11 -16.54 -6.25
N GLU A 422 -11.44 -16.77 -7.52
CA GLU A 422 -10.60 -17.52 -8.44
C GLU A 422 -9.24 -16.83 -8.66
N LEU A 423 -9.23 -15.50 -8.82
CA LEU A 423 -8.00 -14.72 -8.94
C LEU A 423 -7.19 -14.71 -7.63
N LYS A 424 -7.84 -14.57 -6.46
CA LYS A 424 -7.16 -14.71 -5.16
C LYS A 424 -6.55 -16.09 -4.98
N ALA A 425 -7.29 -17.15 -5.30
CA ALA A 425 -6.78 -18.51 -5.24
C ALA A 425 -5.61 -18.70 -6.23
N LYS A 426 -5.73 -18.22 -7.47
CA LYS A 426 -4.69 -18.35 -8.50
C LYS A 426 -3.38 -17.66 -8.13
N TYR A 427 -3.44 -16.38 -7.76
CA TYR A 427 -2.24 -15.56 -7.55
C TYR A 427 -1.71 -15.66 -6.12
N GLN A 428 -2.60 -15.62 -5.14
CA GLN A 428 -2.23 -15.51 -3.72
C GLN A 428 -2.30 -16.85 -2.98
N GLY A 429 -2.96 -17.86 -3.53
CA GLY A 429 -3.17 -19.11 -2.81
C GLY A 429 -3.99 -18.91 -1.54
N VAL A 430 -4.97 -18.02 -1.57
CA VAL A 430 -5.87 -17.68 -0.46
C VAL A 430 -7.31 -17.97 -0.87
N ALA A 431 -8.11 -18.48 0.07
CA ALA A 431 -9.53 -18.75 -0.13
C ALA A 431 -10.37 -18.44 1.13
N PRO A 432 -11.67 -18.17 0.98
CA PRO A 432 -12.57 -18.07 2.11
C PRO A 432 -12.88 -19.47 2.65
N VAL A 433 -13.10 -19.58 3.96
CA VAL A 433 -13.46 -20.87 4.60
C VAL A 433 -14.95 -21.20 4.52
N SER A 434 -15.75 -20.24 4.06
CA SER A 434 -17.19 -20.37 3.84
C SER A 434 -17.51 -19.99 2.40
N ALA A 435 -18.60 -20.54 1.84
CA ALA A 435 -19.02 -20.22 0.49
C ALA A 435 -19.34 -18.72 0.35
N ARG A 436 -18.85 -18.11 -0.74
CA ARG A 436 -19.02 -16.69 -1.05
C ARG A 436 -19.72 -16.55 -2.39
N GLY A 437 -21.04 -16.71 -2.38
CA GLY A 437 -21.88 -16.60 -3.56
C GLY A 437 -21.96 -15.18 -4.13
N GLU A 438 -22.77 -15.01 -5.16
CA GLU A 438 -22.94 -13.72 -5.87
C GLU A 438 -23.91 -12.76 -5.17
N ASP A 439 -24.50 -13.18 -4.05
CA ASP A 439 -25.14 -12.29 -3.07
C ASP A 439 -24.12 -11.42 -2.32
N PHE A 440 -22.84 -11.80 -2.35
CA PHE A 440 -21.72 -11.01 -1.85
C PHE A 440 -21.15 -10.07 -2.91
N PHE A 441 -20.38 -9.08 -2.45
CA PHE A 441 -19.59 -8.20 -3.31
C PHE A 441 -18.25 -7.90 -2.64
N ASP A 442 -17.46 -8.97 -2.45
CA ASP A 442 -16.18 -8.94 -1.75
C ASP A 442 -15.14 -7.98 -2.30
N PRO A 443 -15.00 -7.78 -3.63
CA PRO A 443 -14.15 -6.71 -4.16
C PRO A 443 -14.55 -5.34 -3.61
N GLY A 444 -15.85 -5.06 -3.42
CA GLY A 444 -16.34 -3.80 -2.85
C GLY A 444 -15.92 -3.57 -1.40
N ALA A 445 -15.52 -4.61 -0.67
CA ALA A 445 -15.01 -4.50 0.68
C ALA A 445 -13.56 -3.97 0.74
N LYS A 446 -12.89 -3.74 -0.39
CA LYS A 446 -11.56 -3.12 -0.48
C LYS A 446 -11.65 -1.72 -1.07
N TYR A 447 -11.28 -0.70 -0.29
CA TYR A 447 -11.40 0.74 -0.62
C TYR A 447 -11.15 1.12 -2.09
N HIS A 448 -10.06 0.65 -2.69
CA HIS A 448 -9.66 1.02 -4.05
C HIS A 448 -10.69 0.65 -5.13
N VAL A 449 -11.59 -0.30 -4.85
CA VAL A 449 -12.70 -0.67 -5.75
C VAL A 449 -13.81 0.40 -5.74
N PRO A 450 -14.51 0.69 -4.62
CA PRO A 450 -15.51 1.77 -4.58
C PRO A 450 -14.91 3.17 -4.73
N GLY A 451 -13.69 3.42 -4.27
CA GLY A 451 -12.96 4.69 -4.44
C GLY A 451 -12.29 4.84 -5.82
N ASN A 452 -12.50 3.89 -6.74
CA ASN A 452 -11.99 3.90 -8.12
C ASN A 452 -10.50 4.28 -8.28
N THR A 453 -9.63 3.81 -7.40
CA THR A 453 -8.20 4.08 -7.48
C THR A 453 -7.48 2.90 -8.14
N PRO A 454 -6.72 3.10 -9.24
CA PRO A 454 -5.95 2.03 -9.89
C PRO A 454 -4.95 1.38 -8.93
N TYR A 455 -4.77 0.06 -9.01
CA TYR A 455 -4.00 -0.71 -8.03
C TYR A 455 -2.64 -1.24 -8.55
N THR A 456 -2.50 -1.38 -9.87
CA THR A 456 -1.27 -1.87 -10.54
C THR A 456 -0.03 -1.05 -10.16
N ARG A 457 -0.23 0.24 -9.83
CA ARG A 457 0.82 1.14 -9.32
C ARG A 457 1.61 0.54 -8.16
N TYR A 458 0.92 -0.08 -7.21
CA TYR A 458 1.57 -0.63 -6.01
C TYR A 458 2.38 -1.89 -6.34
N PHE A 459 1.88 -2.76 -7.22
CA PHE A 459 2.65 -3.92 -7.70
C PHE A 459 3.97 -3.48 -8.36
N LEU A 460 3.88 -2.51 -9.27
CA LEU A 460 5.05 -1.98 -9.95
C LEU A 460 6.01 -1.29 -8.97
N ALA A 461 5.49 -0.54 -8.01
CA ALA A 461 6.29 0.12 -6.99
C ALA A 461 7.09 -0.86 -6.13
N HIS A 462 6.48 -1.99 -5.77
CA HIS A 462 7.13 -3.07 -5.04
C HIS A 462 8.31 -3.67 -5.78
N ILE A 463 8.31 -3.67 -7.12
CA ILE A 463 9.46 -4.09 -7.93
C ILE A 463 10.46 -2.94 -8.12
N LEU A 464 9.98 -1.78 -8.55
CA LEU A 464 10.78 -0.60 -8.87
C LEU A 464 11.65 -0.14 -7.70
N GLN A 465 11.12 -0.18 -6.47
CA GLN A 465 11.87 0.27 -5.30
C GLN A 465 13.19 -0.47 -5.12
N PHE A 466 13.24 -1.79 -5.40
CA PHE A 466 14.48 -2.56 -5.31
C PHE A 466 15.42 -2.27 -6.49
N GLN A 467 14.86 -2.00 -7.68
CA GLN A 467 15.64 -1.63 -8.86
C GLN A 467 16.29 -0.26 -8.70
N PHE A 468 15.56 0.72 -8.16
CA PHE A 468 16.08 2.04 -7.78
C PHE A 468 17.11 1.91 -6.67
N TYR A 469 16.78 1.20 -5.60
CA TYR A 469 17.64 0.97 -4.45
C TYR A 469 19.00 0.39 -4.87
N LYS A 470 19.02 -0.67 -5.70
CA LYS A 470 20.27 -1.23 -6.22
C LYS A 470 21.11 -0.22 -6.99
N SER A 471 20.49 0.58 -7.85
CA SER A 471 21.22 1.62 -8.60
C SER A 471 21.79 2.71 -7.69
N LEU A 472 21.05 3.11 -6.65
CA LEU A 472 21.52 4.10 -5.68
C LEU A 472 22.63 3.55 -4.79
N CYS A 473 22.57 2.28 -4.41
CA CYS A 473 23.65 1.59 -3.71
C CYS A 473 24.93 1.53 -4.52
N GLN A 474 24.82 1.24 -5.82
CA GLN A 474 25.95 1.27 -6.75
C GLN A 474 26.53 2.69 -6.89
N ALA A 475 25.66 3.71 -7.00
CA ALA A 475 26.08 5.10 -7.04
C ALA A 475 26.77 5.54 -5.73
N ALA A 476 26.34 4.99 -4.59
CA ALA A 476 26.97 5.22 -3.30
C ALA A 476 28.29 4.45 -3.11
N GLY A 477 28.71 3.63 -4.08
CA GLY A 477 29.94 2.83 -4.03
C GLY A 477 29.86 1.61 -3.12
N HIS A 478 28.66 1.17 -2.71
CA HIS A 478 28.49 -0.01 -1.85
C HIS A 478 28.97 -1.29 -2.53
N GLN A 479 29.83 -2.06 -1.86
CA GLN A 479 30.41 -3.32 -2.37
C GLN A 479 29.87 -4.57 -1.67
N GLY A 480 29.12 -4.40 -0.57
CA GLY A 480 28.58 -5.51 0.22
C GLY A 480 27.26 -6.05 -0.32
N PRO A 481 26.62 -6.99 0.40
CA PRO A 481 25.29 -7.46 0.06
C PRO A 481 24.29 -6.33 -0.04
N LEU A 482 23.36 -6.41 -0.99
CA LEU A 482 22.40 -5.34 -1.28
C LEU A 482 21.57 -4.94 -0.05
N TYR A 483 21.19 -5.91 0.78
CA TYR A 483 20.38 -5.69 1.99
C TYR A 483 21.10 -4.93 3.12
N GLU A 484 22.40 -4.68 3.02
CA GLU A 484 23.17 -3.91 4.02
C GLU A 484 23.40 -2.45 3.60
N CYS A 485 23.08 -2.11 2.35
CA CYS A 485 23.33 -0.79 1.81
C CYS A 485 22.51 0.30 2.52
N SER A 486 23.14 1.42 2.81
CA SER A 486 22.42 2.67 3.04
C SER A 486 23.19 3.76 2.33
N PHE A 487 22.50 4.53 1.49
CA PHE A 487 23.07 5.67 0.78
C PHE A 487 22.81 6.99 1.53
N TYR A 488 22.38 6.93 2.79
CA TYR A 488 22.29 8.09 3.68
C TYR A 488 23.60 8.90 3.68
N ARG A 489 23.51 10.23 3.56
CA ARG A 489 24.63 11.18 3.39
C ARG A 489 25.49 11.01 2.13
N ASN A 490 25.07 10.18 1.18
CA ASN A 490 25.78 10.04 -0.09
C ASN A 490 25.19 10.99 -1.16
N LYS A 491 25.93 12.06 -1.46
CA LYS A 491 25.50 13.09 -2.42
C LYS A 491 25.49 12.61 -3.87
N ASP A 492 26.32 11.63 -4.24
CA ASP A 492 26.36 11.11 -5.61
C ASP A 492 25.11 10.28 -5.91
N ALA A 493 24.73 9.39 -4.97
CA ALA A 493 23.44 8.70 -5.03
C ALA A 493 22.27 9.70 -5.02
N GLY A 494 22.34 10.72 -4.17
CA GLY A 494 21.34 11.78 -4.10
C GLY A 494 21.16 12.57 -5.40
N GLN A 495 22.27 13.01 -6.01
CA GLN A 495 22.25 13.72 -7.29
C GLN A 495 21.66 12.83 -8.39
N LYS A 496 22.04 11.55 -8.42
CA LYS A 496 21.52 10.58 -9.39
C LYS A 496 20.01 10.38 -9.21
N PHE A 497 19.54 10.27 -7.96
CA PHE A 497 18.12 10.13 -7.67
C PHE A 497 17.35 11.39 -8.05
N TRP A 498 17.81 12.56 -7.61
CA TRP A 498 17.20 13.85 -7.91
C TRP A 498 17.08 14.11 -9.42
N SER A 499 18.11 13.76 -10.20
CA SER A 499 18.09 13.91 -11.66
C SER A 499 16.97 13.10 -12.31
N MET A 500 16.70 11.90 -11.81
CA MET A 500 15.57 11.08 -12.26
C MET A 500 14.23 11.73 -11.89
N LEU A 501 14.10 12.22 -10.64
CA LEU A 501 12.89 12.89 -10.17
C LEU A 501 12.54 14.15 -10.98
N GLN A 502 13.54 14.92 -11.39
CA GLN A 502 13.36 16.14 -12.19
C GLN A 502 12.72 15.90 -13.56
N ARG A 503 12.68 14.65 -14.05
CA ARG A 503 12.04 14.32 -15.32
C ARG A 503 10.51 14.36 -15.23
N GLY A 504 9.93 14.19 -14.03
CA GLY A 504 8.48 14.05 -13.86
C GLY A 504 7.89 13.11 -14.91
N SER A 505 6.84 13.58 -15.58
CA SER A 505 6.21 12.90 -16.70
C SER A 505 6.57 13.55 -18.04
N SER A 506 7.73 14.21 -18.18
CA SER A 506 8.14 14.87 -19.45
C SER A 506 8.59 13.91 -20.55
N GLN A 507 8.92 12.67 -20.21
CA GLN A 507 9.40 11.65 -21.15
C GLN A 507 8.89 10.26 -20.79
N PRO A 508 8.93 9.27 -21.72
CA PRO A 508 8.53 7.91 -21.41
C PRO A 508 9.27 7.32 -20.21
N TRP A 509 8.55 6.61 -19.33
CA TRP A 509 9.14 6.12 -18.08
C TRP A 509 10.34 5.19 -18.31
N GLN A 510 10.41 4.49 -19.43
CA GLN A 510 11.55 3.63 -19.79
C GLN A 510 12.84 4.43 -19.93
N THR A 511 12.76 5.64 -20.50
CA THR A 511 13.90 6.56 -20.61
C THR A 511 14.33 7.03 -19.22
N THR A 512 13.37 7.43 -18.38
CA THR A 512 13.62 7.83 -16.99
C THR A 512 14.22 6.69 -16.15
N LEU A 513 13.73 5.45 -16.34
CA LEU A 513 14.27 4.25 -15.69
C LEU A 513 15.73 4.02 -16.10
N LYS A 514 16.03 4.18 -17.39
CA LYS A 514 17.37 3.96 -17.94
C LYS A 514 18.38 4.99 -17.44
N GLU A 515 17.97 6.25 -17.28
CA GLU A 515 18.83 7.29 -16.69
C GLU A 515 19.25 6.94 -15.26
N LEU A 516 18.34 6.38 -14.46
CA LEU A 516 18.67 5.95 -13.10
C LEU A 516 19.41 4.61 -13.09
N THR A 517 18.91 3.59 -13.77
CA THR A 517 19.32 2.18 -13.55
C THR A 517 20.27 1.65 -14.62
N GLY A 518 20.40 2.34 -15.75
CA GLY A 518 21.07 1.85 -16.95
C GLY A 518 20.24 0.87 -17.79
N ASN A 519 19.03 0.50 -17.34
CA ASN A 519 18.13 -0.44 -18.00
C ASN A 519 16.76 0.23 -18.27
N ASP A 520 16.14 -0.06 -19.41
CA ASP A 520 14.83 0.47 -19.80
C ASP A 520 13.67 -0.50 -19.50
N LYS A 521 13.96 -1.65 -18.89
CA LYS A 521 12.98 -2.67 -18.50
C LYS A 521 12.83 -2.79 -16.98
N LEU A 522 11.63 -3.10 -16.55
CA LEU A 522 11.34 -3.49 -15.17
C LEU A 522 12.04 -4.82 -14.86
N ASP A 523 12.59 -4.94 -13.65
CA ASP A 523 13.33 -6.13 -13.24
C ASP A 523 13.10 -6.46 -11.76
N ALA A 524 12.65 -7.68 -11.47
CA ALA A 524 12.52 -8.16 -10.09
C ALA A 524 13.82 -8.79 -9.55
N GLY A 525 14.86 -8.93 -10.38
CA GLY A 525 16.18 -9.44 -9.98
C GLY A 525 16.75 -8.77 -8.73
N PRO A 526 16.75 -7.43 -8.59
CA PRO A 526 17.20 -6.74 -7.39
C PRO A 526 16.43 -7.12 -6.11
N MET A 527 15.12 -7.37 -6.22
CA MET A 527 14.33 -7.88 -5.09
C MET A 527 14.78 -9.29 -4.69
N LEU A 528 14.93 -10.18 -5.68
CA LEU A 528 15.39 -11.55 -5.45
C LEU A 528 16.80 -11.59 -4.84
N GLU A 529 17.70 -10.71 -5.27
CA GLU A 529 19.04 -10.53 -4.70
C GLU A 529 18.96 -10.07 -3.24
N TYR A 530 18.10 -9.09 -2.94
CA TYR A 530 17.89 -8.61 -1.58
C TYR A 530 17.44 -9.76 -0.67
N PHE A 531 16.44 -10.54 -1.06
CA PHE A 531 15.87 -11.63 -0.27
C PHE A 531 16.57 -12.98 -0.41
N ALA A 532 17.69 -13.08 -1.14
CA ALA A 532 18.35 -14.35 -1.41
C ALA A 532 18.69 -15.17 -0.14
N PRO A 533 19.21 -14.56 0.95
CA PRO A 533 19.47 -15.31 2.18
C PRO A 533 18.19 -15.91 2.79
N MET A 534 17.10 -15.16 2.87
CA MET A 534 15.82 -15.68 3.39
C MET A 534 15.20 -16.72 2.46
N SER A 535 15.29 -16.53 1.14
CA SER A 535 14.82 -17.50 0.14
C SER A 535 15.47 -18.88 0.34
N GLU A 536 16.79 -18.90 0.53
CA GLU A 536 17.52 -20.14 0.81
C GLU A 536 17.11 -20.77 2.14
N TRP A 537 16.94 -19.95 3.18
CA TRP A 537 16.47 -20.43 4.48
C TRP A 537 15.06 -21.03 4.40
N LEU A 538 14.12 -20.37 3.71
CA LEU A 538 12.75 -20.87 3.52
C LEU A 538 12.75 -22.23 2.81
N LYS A 539 13.56 -22.40 1.77
CA LYS A 539 13.71 -23.70 1.08
C LYS A 539 14.19 -24.80 2.02
N GLN A 540 15.10 -24.48 2.95
CA GLN A 540 15.58 -25.42 3.97
C GLN A 540 14.48 -25.76 4.98
N GLN A 541 13.72 -24.77 5.46
CA GLN A 541 12.61 -25.01 6.39
C GLN A 541 11.48 -25.83 5.76
N ASN A 542 11.23 -25.63 4.47
CA ASN A 542 10.17 -26.30 3.74
C ASN A 542 10.61 -27.66 3.14
N GLN A 543 11.79 -28.17 3.47
CA GLN A 543 12.22 -29.47 2.98
C GLN A 543 11.22 -30.57 3.38
N GLY A 544 10.80 -31.37 2.39
CA GLY A 544 9.80 -32.42 2.59
C GLY A 544 8.33 -31.92 2.56
N GLN A 545 8.09 -30.62 2.47
CA GLN A 545 6.74 -30.05 2.33
C GLN A 545 6.32 -29.95 0.87
N MET A 546 5.03 -30.17 0.59
CA MET A 546 4.44 -29.92 -0.73
C MET A 546 4.08 -28.43 -0.86
N CYS A 547 5.03 -27.60 -1.28
CA CYS A 547 4.80 -26.18 -1.47
C CYS A 547 4.02 -25.87 -2.76
N GLY A 548 3.26 -24.79 -2.73
CA GLY A 548 2.29 -24.43 -3.76
C GLY A 548 0.87 -24.84 -3.38
N TRP A 549 -0.07 -24.51 -4.26
CA TRP A 549 -1.49 -24.74 -4.04
C TRP A 549 -2.20 -25.03 -5.37
N GLN A 550 -3.39 -25.63 -5.26
CA GLN A 550 -4.31 -25.84 -6.37
C GLN A 550 -5.54 -24.99 -6.13
N ALA A 551 -5.82 -24.03 -7.01
CA ALA A 551 -7.12 -23.38 -7.03
C ALA A 551 -8.15 -24.44 -7.44
N ALA A 552 -9.12 -24.75 -6.57
CA ALA A 552 -10.20 -25.64 -6.94
C ALA A 552 -10.92 -25.06 -8.16
N ALA A 553 -11.14 -25.85 -9.22
CA ALA A 553 -12.10 -25.49 -10.25
C ALA A 553 -13.45 -25.28 -9.55
N ALA A 554 -14.09 -24.13 -9.76
CA ALA A 554 -15.34 -23.79 -9.10
C ALA A 554 -16.30 -24.97 -9.13
N ALA A 555 -16.76 -25.42 -7.95
CA ALA A 555 -17.81 -26.41 -7.88
C ALA A 555 -19.03 -25.83 -8.61
N PRO A 556 -19.64 -26.54 -9.57
CA PRO A 556 -20.82 -26.03 -10.26
C PRO A 556 -21.89 -25.72 -9.22
N ALA A 557 -22.47 -24.51 -9.30
CA ALA A 557 -23.53 -24.08 -8.40
C ALA A 557 -24.59 -25.18 -8.29
N SER A 558 -24.83 -25.68 -7.08
CA SER A 558 -25.89 -26.64 -6.84
C SER A 558 -27.21 -25.97 -7.21
N THR A 559 -27.83 -26.43 -8.28
CA THR A 559 -29.18 -26.05 -8.68
C THR A 559 -30.13 -26.50 -7.58
N THR A 560 -30.49 -25.59 -6.68
CA THR A 560 -31.61 -25.78 -5.77
C THR A 560 -32.88 -25.76 -6.59
N THR A 561 -33.39 -26.96 -6.88
CA THR A 561 -34.72 -27.16 -7.46
C THR A 561 -35.77 -26.52 -6.54
N ALA A 562 -36.50 -25.55 -7.07
CA ALA A 562 -37.65 -24.95 -6.38
C ALA A 562 -38.70 -26.03 -6.06
N PRO A 563 -39.33 -26.01 -4.88
CA PRO A 563 -40.38 -26.96 -4.54
C PRO A 563 -41.62 -26.68 -5.40
N ALA A 564 -42.17 -27.75 -5.97
CA ALA A 564 -43.39 -27.71 -6.78
C ALA A 564 -44.57 -27.20 -5.95
N ALA A 565 -45.36 -26.30 -6.53
CA ALA A 565 -46.59 -25.80 -5.93
C ALA A 565 -47.64 -26.92 -5.80
N PRO A 566 -48.40 -26.97 -4.69
CA PRO A 566 -49.49 -27.93 -4.54
C PRO A 566 -50.67 -27.55 -5.44
N ARG A 567 -51.33 -28.59 -5.97
CA ARG A 567 -52.43 -28.55 -6.94
C ARG A 567 -53.69 -27.88 -6.43
#